data_AF-A0A7X8YQQ8-F1
#
_entry.id   AF-A0A7X8YQQ8-F1
#
_cell.length_a   1.000
_cell.length_b   1.000
_cell.length_c   1.000
_cell.angle_alpha   90.00
_cell.angle_beta   90.00
_cell.angle_gamma   90.00
#
_symmetry.space_group_name_H-M   'P 1'
#
loop_
_entity.id
_entity.type
_entity.pdbx_description
1 polymer ?
#
loop_
_entity_poly.entity_id
_entity_poly.type
_entity_poly.pdbx_seq_one_letter_code
_entity_poly.pdbx_strand_id
1 'polypeptide(L)'
;MKQSKKGVQAIETRKGGKATVLPVCSFCNQVPEQGIKGVMRVGIAWLCQACETKIMLLEVGSADYEIMIDKMRNVWKHPTGITHVF
;
A
#
# COMPACT_ATOMS: atom_id res chain seq x y z
N MET A 1 12.40 -4.33 -36.09
CA MET A 1 12.56 -4.08 -34.64
C MET A 1 11.29 -3.41 -34.15
N LYS A 2 10.64 -4.02 -33.15
CA LYS A 2 9.36 -3.55 -32.58
C LYS A 2 9.63 -2.42 -31.59
N GLN A 3 8.81 -1.37 -31.59
CA GLN A 3 8.11 -0.93 -30.38
C GLN A 3 6.96 0.02 -30.73
N SER A 4 5.82 -0.32 -30.14
CA SER A 4 4.49 0.18 -30.43
C SER A 4 4.18 1.31 -29.45
N LYS A 5 4.00 2.52 -29.96
CA LYS A 5 3.39 3.63 -29.23
C LYS A 5 1.86 3.45 -29.31
N LYS A 6 1.25 2.82 -28.32
CA LYS A 6 -0.18 2.94 -28.01
C LYS A 6 -0.24 3.83 -26.77
N GLY A 7 -0.63 5.09 -26.86
CA GLY A 7 -1.96 5.53 -27.29
C GLY A 7 -2.75 5.84 -26.03
N VAL A 8 -2.46 6.98 -25.37
CA VAL A 8 -3.30 7.49 -24.29
C VAL A 8 -4.46 8.21 -24.97
N GLN A 9 -5.55 7.48 -25.20
CA GLN A 9 -6.79 8.07 -25.68
C GLN A 9 -7.55 8.71 -24.52
N ALA A 10 -8.04 9.92 -24.77
CA ALA A 10 -8.84 10.71 -23.87
C ALA A 10 -10.06 9.92 -23.39
N ILE A 11 -10.31 9.93 -22.07
CA ILE A 11 -11.53 9.36 -21.49
C ILE A 11 -12.65 10.41 -21.51
N GLU A 12 -13.59 10.24 -22.43
CA GLU A 12 -14.86 10.97 -22.45
C GLU A 12 -15.68 10.62 -21.19
N THR A 13 -15.93 11.61 -20.34
CA THR A 13 -16.79 11.47 -19.15
C THR A 13 -18.26 11.46 -19.55
N ARG A 14 -18.95 10.31 -19.47
CA ARG A 14 -20.42 10.24 -19.46
C ARG A 14 -20.97 9.12 -18.57
N LYS A 15 -22.03 9.47 -17.83
CA LYS A 15 -22.93 8.69 -16.96
C LYS A 15 -22.35 8.20 -15.63
N GLY A 16 -23.02 8.57 -14.53
CA GLY A 16 -22.67 8.27 -13.14
C GLY A 16 -22.59 6.78 -12.82
N GLY A 17 -21.46 6.17 -13.19
CA GLY A 17 -21.06 4.85 -12.73
C GLY A 17 -20.61 4.95 -11.27
N LYS A 18 -21.03 3.98 -10.45
CA LYS A 18 -20.52 3.81 -9.09
C LYS A 18 -19.03 3.49 -9.19
N ALA A 19 -18.18 4.49 -8.96
CA ALA A 19 -16.75 4.24 -8.82
C ALA A 19 -16.52 3.55 -7.47
N THR A 20 -15.95 2.35 -7.50
CA THR A 20 -15.59 1.62 -6.27
C THR A 20 -14.19 2.03 -5.85
N VAL A 21 -14.06 2.69 -4.71
CA VAL A 21 -12.76 2.96 -4.09
C VAL A 21 -12.26 1.66 -3.45
N LEU A 22 -11.08 1.19 -3.88
CA LEU A 22 -10.44 -0.02 -3.36
C LEU A 22 -9.22 0.34 -2.51
N PRO A 23 -8.97 -0.38 -1.41
CA PRO A 23 -7.78 -0.18 -0.61
C PRO A 23 -6.54 -0.65 -1.37
N VAL A 24 -5.47 0.13 -1.28
CA VAL A 24 -4.16 -0.20 -1.85
C VAL A 24 -3.19 -0.44 -0.71
N CYS A 25 -2.49 -1.57 -0.73
CA CYS A 25 -1.46 -1.85 0.27
C CYS A 25 -0.29 -0.87 0.12
N SER A 26 0.09 -0.19 1.19
CA SER A 26 1.19 0.80 1.18
C SER A 26 2.58 0.17 1.07
N PHE A 27 2.70 -1.15 1.17
CA PHE A 27 3.97 -1.86 1.11
C PHE A 27 4.28 -2.43 -0.29
N CYS A 28 3.29 -3.04 -0.94
CA CYS A 28 3.42 -3.62 -2.28
C CYS A 28 2.72 -2.81 -3.39
N ASN A 29 1.96 -1.77 -3.04
CA ASN A 29 1.18 -0.93 -3.97
C ASN A 29 0.15 -1.69 -4.81
N GLN A 30 -0.28 -2.87 -4.35
CA GLN A 30 -1.29 -3.68 -5.01
C GLN A 30 -2.63 -3.58 -4.29
N VAL A 31 -3.71 -3.73 -5.06
CA VAL A 31 -5.04 -3.95 -4.51
C VAL A 31 -5.13 -5.42 -4.09
N PRO A 32 -5.40 -5.73 -2.82
CA PRO A 32 -5.55 -7.11 -2.38
C PRO A 32 -6.77 -7.76 -3.04
N GLU A 33 -6.63 -9.04 -3.40
CA GLU A 33 -7.68 -9.81 -4.09
C GLU A 33 -8.99 -9.89 -3.29
N GLN A 34 -8.89 -9.90 -1.96
CA GLN A 34 -10.04 -9.95 -1.04
C GLN A 34 -10.64 -8.55 -0.77
N GLY A 35 -10.15 -7.50 -1.44
CA GLY A 35 -10.57 -6.12 -1.23
C GLY A 35 -10.33 -5.64 0.21
N ILE A 36 -11.30 -4.92 0.80
CA ILE A 36 -11.22 -4.41 2.18
C ILE A 36 -11.06 -5.53 3.22
N LYS A 37 -11.56 -6.74 2.94
CA LYS A 37 -11.40 -7.88 3.85
C LYS A 37 -9.96 -8.40 3.92
N GLY A 38 -9.14 -8.13 2.91
CA GLY A 38 -7.75 -8.58 2.83
C GLY A 38 -6.72 -7.57 3.33
N VAL A 39 -7.17 -6.48 3.97
CA VAL A 39 -6.29 -5.45 4.54
C VAL A 39 -6.54 -5.22 6.02
N MET A 40 -5.48 -4.88 6.72
CA MET A 40 -5.52 -4.28 8.04
C MET A 40 -5.07 -2.83 7.96
N ARG A 41 -5.61 -2.00 8.87
CA ARG A 41 -5.17 -0.62 9.02
C ARG A 41 -4.00 -0.55 9.99
N VAL A 42 -2.96 0.16 9.59
CA VAL A 42 -1.73 0.32 10.36
C VAL A 42 -1.38 1.80 10.36
N GLY A 43 -1.60 2.50 11.48
CA GLY A 43 -1.51 3.96 11.54
C GLY A 43 -2.43 4.63 10.50
N ILE A 44 -1.83 5.36 9.56
CA ILE A 44 -2.53 6.01 8.44
C ILE A 44 -2.57 5.18 7.14
N ALA A 45 -1.94 4.00 7.13
CA ALA A 45 -1.76 3.17 5.94
C ALA A 45 -2.62 1.89 5.96
N TRP A 46 -2.72 1.25 4.79
CA TRP A 46 -3.33 -0.06 4.63
C TRP A 46 -2.24 -1.10 4.34
N LEU A 47 -2.32 -2.26 5.00
CA LEU A 47 -1.39 -3.37 4.83
C LEU A 47 -2.16 -4.61 4.40
N CYS A 48 -1.76 -5.28 3.33
CA CYS A 48 -2.35 -6.56 2.94
C CYS A 48 -1.79 -7.72 3.76
N GLN A 49 -2.57 -8.80 3.88
CA GLN A 49 -2.19 -10.01 4.63
C GLN A 49 -0.87 -10.63 4.15
N ALA A 50 -0.59 -10.61 2.84
CA ALA A 50 0.68 -11.13 2.32
C ALA A 50 1.90 -10.34 2.83
N CYS A 51 1.78 -9.01 2.92
CA CYS A 51 2.84 -8.17 3.46
C CYS A 51 2.97 -8.34 4.98
N GLU A 52 1.86 -8.51 5.71
CA GLU A 52 1.87 -8.86 7.14
C GLU A 52 2.62 -10.17 7.39
N THR A 53 2.27 -11.24 6.68
CA THR A 53 2.99 -12.52 6.81
C THR A 53 4.47 -12.37 6.49
N LYS A 54 4.81 -11.58 5.46
CA LYS A 54 6.22 -11.29 5.14
C LYS A 54 6.91 -10.62 6.33
N ILE A 55 6.30 -9.59 6.93
CA ILE A 55 6.86 -8.89 8.11
C ILE A 55 7.12 -9.87 9.25
N MET A 56 6.16 -10.73 9.56
CA MET A 56 6.25 -11.68 10.67
C MET A 56 7.34 -12.74 10.49
N LEU A 57 7.73 -13.02 9.24
CA LEU A 57 8.73 -14.01 8.87
C LEU A 57 10.12 -13.40 8.58
N LEU A 58 10.28 -12.07 8.65
CA LEU A 58 11.56 -11.44 8.39
C LEU A 58 12.56 -11.71 9.52
N GLU A 59 13.79 -12.02 9.11
CA GLU A 59 14.92 -12.14 10.02
C GLU A 59 15.43 -10.74 10.41
N VAL A 60 15.54 -10.50 11.71
CA VAL A 60 16.06 -9.25 12.26
C VAL A 60 17.50 -9.02 11.78
N GLY A 61 17.78 -7.81 11.29
CA GLY A 61 19.09 -7.44 10.75
C GLY A 61 19.34 -7.85 9.29
N SER A 62 18.38 -8.52 8.64
CA SER A 62 18.42 -8.72 7.19
C SER A 62 18.17 -7.40 6.45
N ALA A 63 18.67 -7.28 5.22
CA ALA A 63 18.43 -6.11 4.38
C ALA A 63 16.92 -5.87 4.14
N ASP A 64 16.15 -6.93 3.94
CA ASP A 64 14.70 -6.85 3.78
C ASP A 64 14.01 -6.35 5.06
N TYR A 65 14.50 -6.75 6.23
CA TYR A 65 14.00 -6.26 7.51
C TYR A 65 14.22 -4.75 7.66
N GLU A 66 15.43 -4.25 7.39
CA GLU A 66 15.74 -2.82 7.49
C GLU A 66 14.87 -1.97 6.54
N ILE A 67 14.72 -2.42 5.28
CA ILE A 67 13.85 -1.76 4.29
C ILE A 67 12.40 -1.71 4.80
N MET A 68 11.92 -2.80 5.42
CA MET A 68 10.56 -2.90 5.92
C MET A 68 10.33 -2.03 7.15
N ILE A 69 11.32 -1.97 8.07
CA ILE A 69 11.30 -1.08 9.22
C ILE A 69 11.25 0.38 8.79
N ASP A 70 12.01 0.80 7.79
CA ASP A 70 11.96 2.18 7.31
C ASP A 70 10.61 2.55 6.70
N LYS A 71 9.97 1.63 5.97
CA LYS A 71 8.58 1.80 5.51
C LYS A 71 7.61 1.91 6.68
N MET A 72 7.73 1.06 7.70
CA MET A 72 6.91 1.12 8.90
C MET A 72 7.10 2.45 9.65
N ARG A 73 8.33 2.91 9.85
CA ARG A 73 8.59 4.20 10.50
C ARG A 73 7.81 5.32 9.83
N ASN A 74 7.73 5.34 8.50
CA ASN A 74 6.97 6.34 7.77
C ASN A 74 5.45 6.25 7.97
N VAL A 75 4.92 5.03 8.12
CA VAL A 75 3.49 4.79 8.36
C VAL A 75 3.04 5.25 9.76
N TRP A 76 3.94 5.20 10.75
CA TRP A 76 3.68 5.60 12.13
C TRP A 76 4.07 7.05 12.42
N LYS A 77 4.66 7.77 11.45
CA LYS A 77 4.84 9.22 11.57
C LYS A 77 3.47 9.87 11.64
N HIS A 78 3.09 10.31 12.84
CA HIS A 78 1.85 11.02 13.07
C HIS A 78 1.91 12.36 12.32
N PRO A 79 0.91 12.75 11.50
CA PRO A 79 0.91 14.01 10.77
C PRO A 79 0.79 15.25 11.69
N THR A 80 0.48 15.04 12.96
CA THR A 80 0.57 16.05 14.01
C THR A 80 1.62 15.57 15.01
N GLY A 81 2.63 16.38 15.30
CA GLY A 81 3.77 16.08 16.18
C GLY A 81 3.40 15.85 17.65
N ILE A 82 2.50 14.91 17.92
CA ILE A 82 2.16 14.43 19.26
C ILE A 82 2.98 13.16 19.45
N THR A 83 4.12 13.32 20.12
CA THR A 83 4.83 12.21 20.76
C THR A 83 3.93 11.66 21.87
N HIS A 84 3.20 10.58 21.59
CA HIS A 84 2.78 9.70 22.67
C HIS A 84 4.03 8.97 23.16
N VAL A 85 4.65 9.56 24.18
CA VAL A 85 5.59 8.89 25.07
C VAL A 85 4.79 7.77 25.74
N PHE A 86 5.21 6.53 25.52
CA PHE A 86 4.93 5.43 26.45
C PHE A 86 6.23 5.15 27.21
#